data_AF-A0A0J8RRH1-F1
#
_entry.id   AF-A0A0J8RRH1-F1
#
_cell.length_a   1.000
_cell.length_b   1.000
_cell.length_c   1.000
_cell.angle_alpha   90.00
_cell.angle_beta   90.00
_cell.angle_gamma   90.00
#
_symmetry.space_group_name_H-M   'P 1'
#
loop_
_entity.id
_entity.type
_entity.pdbx_description
1 polymer ?
#
loop_
_entity_poly.entity_id
_entity_poly.type
_entity_poly.pdbx_seq_one_letter_code
_entity_poly.pdbx_strand_id
1 'polypeptide(L)'
;MSRASKITFACTSLATAGIVYFVHWSQEADKAAMHAGVLRDLENQKVKRERQLDFEMQRRLEEEYRKIQTVSDGSIPAASGSTGVSPGT
;
A
#
# COMPACT_ATOMS: atom_id res chain seq x y z
N MET A 1 -16.08 58.95 3.86
CA MET A 1 -16.18 57.50 3.59
C MET A 1 -17.28 56.90 4.46
N SER A 2 -18.34 56.36 3.83
CA SER A 2 -19.44 55.66 4.52
C SER A 2 -18.92 54.48 5.36
N ARG A 3 -19.53 54.24 6.53
CA ARG A 3 -19.17 53.13 7.44
C ARG A 3 -19.32 51.78 6.76
N ALA A 4 -20.32 51.63 5.89
CA ALA A 4 -20.56 50.40 5.14
C ALA A 4 -19.36 50.05 4.25
N SER A 5 -18.82 51.02 3.50
CA SER A 5 -17.67 50.81 2.61
C SER A 5 -16.40 50.40 3.37
N LYS A 6 -16.19 50.94 4.58
CA LYS A 6 -15.06 50.55 5.44
C LYS A 6 -15.19 49.12 5.95
N ILE A 7 -16.41 48.72 6.31
CA ILE A 7 -16.70 47.35 6.78
C ILE A 7 -16.45 46.35 5.65
N THR A 8 -16.98 46.60 4.45
CA THR A 8 -16.75 45.72 3.29
C THR A 8 -15.26 45.58 2.99
N PHE A 9 -14.53 46.71 2.97
CA PHE A 9 -13.08 46.68 2.71
C PHE A 9 -12.31 45.87 3.77
N ALA A 10 -12.63 46.07 5.05
CA ALA A 10 -12.01 45.31 6.15
C ALA A 10 -12.38 43.82 6.11
N CYS A 11 -13.62 43.48 5.77
CA CYS A 11 -14.04 42.09 5.63
C CYS A 11 -13.27 41.39 4.52
N THR A 12 -13.18 42.01 3.33
CA THR A 12 -12.46 41.42 2.19
C THR A 12 -10.97 41.29 2.49
N SER A 13 -10.35 42.28 3.13
CA SER A 13 -8.93 42.18 3.49
C SER A 13 -8.66 41.07 4.52
N LEU A 14 -9.53 40.92 5.52
CA LEU A 14 -9.44 39.84 6.51
C LEU A 14 -9.66 38.47 5.88
N ALA A 15 -10.64 38.34 4.98
CA ALA A 15 -10.89 37.09 4.27
C ALA A 15 -9.67 36.65 3.45
N THR A 16 -9.07 37.58 2.69
CA THR A 16 -7.86 37.31 1.91
C THR A 16 -6.70 36.88 2.81
N ALA A 17 -6.44 37.62 3.89
CA ALA A 17 -5.38 37.27 4.85
C ALA A 17 -5.62 35.90 5.49
N GLY A 18 -6.87 35.60 5.84
CA GLY A 18 -7.27 34.31 6.42
C GLY A 18 -7.01 33.13 5.50
N ILE A 19 -7.32 33.26 4.20
CA ILE A 19 -7.05 32.21 3.21
C ILE A 19 -5.55 31.96 3.08
N VAL A 20 -4.74 33.02 2.97
CA VAL A 20 -3.28 32.88 2.85
C VAL A 20 -2.70 32.19 4.09
N TYR A 21 -3.14 32.59 5.28
CA TYR A 21 -2.73 31.95 6.54
C TYR A 21 -3.12 30.46 6.58
N PHE A 22 -4.37 30.13 6.21
CA PHE A 22 -4.86 28.77 6.19
C PHE A 22 -4.04 27.87 5.26
N VAL A 23 -3.69 28.36 4.07
CA VAL A 23 -2.85 27.61 3.12
C VAL A 23 -1.46 27.34 3.69
N HIS A 24 -0.82 28.32 4.35
CA HIS A 24 0.49 28.10 4.97
C HIS A 24 0.42 27.05 6.07
N TRP A 25 -0.60 27.14 6.93
CA TRP A 25 -0.83 26.15 7.98
C TRP A 25 -1.08 24.75 7.40
N SER A 26 -1.89 24.63 6.36
CA SER A 26 -2.17 23.36 5.69
C SER A 26 -0.91 22.76 5.06
N GLN A 27 -0.09 23.56 4.38
CA GLN A 27 1.18 23.10 3.79
C GLN A 27 2.15 22.58 4.85
N GLU A 28 2.15 23.19 6.04
CA GLU A 28 3.02 22.77 7.15
C GLU A 28 2.52 21.49 7.83
N ALA A 29 1.19 21.34 7.98
CA ALA A 29 0.55 20.11 8.42
C ALA A 29 0.83 18.94 7.46
N ASP A 30 0.75 19.19 6.14
CA ASP A 30 1.05 18.19 5.11
C ASP A 30 2.53 17.77 5.12
N LYS A 31 3.45 18.72 5.34
CA LYS A 31 4.87 18.41 5.53
C LYS A 31 5.11 17.51 6.75
N ALA A 32 4.45 17.80 7.88
CA ALA A 32 4.55 16.96 9.07
C ALA A 32 4.01 15.54 8.81
N ALA A 33 2.92 15.41 8.05
CA ALA A 33 2.37 14.12 7.65
C ALA A 33 3.30 13.33 6.73
N MET A 34 4.06 13.98 5.85
CA MET A 34 5.06 13.31 5.01
C MET A 34 6.19 12.66 5.82
N HIS A 35 6.64 13.28 6.91
CA HIS A 35 7.63 12.67 7.80
C HIS A 35 7.09 11.40 8.47
N ALA A 36 5.83 11.41 8.91
CA ALA A 36 5.16 10.24 9.46
C ALA A 36 4.95 9.14 8.40
N GLY A 37 4.68 9.53 7.15
CA GLY A 37 4.58 8.62 6.01
C GLY A 37 5.88 7.86 5.72
N VAL A 38 7.02 8.57 5.71
CA VAL A 38 8.35 7.97 5.45
C VAL A 38 8.77 7.04 6.57
N LEU A 39 8.53 7.42 7.84
CA LEU A 39 8.80 6.56 8.99
C LEU A 39 8.02 5.23 8.89
N ARG A 40 6.73 5.31 8.54
CA ARG A 40 5.88 4.13 8.38
C ARG A 40 6.29 3.26 7.18
N ASP A 41 6.81 3.86 6.10
CA ASP A 41 7.32 3.10 4.95
C ASP A 41 8.65 2.38 5.26
N LEU A 42 9.54 3.01 6.03
CA LEU A 42 10.78 2.37 6.50
C LEU A 42 10.51 1.15 7.40
N GLU A 43 9.48 1.22 8.24
CA GLU A 43 9.06 0.10 9.08
C GLU A 43 8.54 -1.07 8.25
N ASN A 44 7.72 -0.78 7.23
CA ASN A 44 7.21 -1.79 6.30
C ASN A 44 8.32 -2.41 5.43
N GLN A 45 9.37 -1.65 5.10
CA GLN A 45 10.51 -2.18 4.35
C GLN A 45 11.34 -3.18 5.17
N LYS A 46 11.45 -3.02 6.49
CA LYS A 46 12.14 -4.00 7.36
C LYS A 46 11.41 -5.35 7.37
N VAL A 47 10.09 -5.33 7.56
CA VAL A 47 9.26 -6.53 7.56
C VAL A 47 9.29 -7.24 6.20
N LYS A 48 9.30 -6.49 5.08
CA LYS A 48 9.45 -7.07 3.74
C LYS A 48 10.80 -7.77 3.54
N ARG A 49 11.89 -7.23 4.12
CA ARG A 49 13.22 -7.84 4.02
C ARG A 49 13.27 -9.17 4.77
N GLU A 50 12.67 -9.25 5.95
CA GLU A 50 12.57 -10.50 6.72
C GLU A 50 11.82 -11.58 5.92
N ARG A 51 10.68 -11.22 5.33
CA ARG A 51 9.89 -12.15 4.50
C ARG A 51 10.65 -12.64 3.26
N GLN A 52 11.50 -11.82 2.66
CA GLN A 52 12.32 -12.22 1.52
C GLN A 52 13.40 -13.25 1.90
N LEU A 53 14.02 -13.07 3.07
CA LEU A 53 15.02 -14.02 3.58
C LEU A 53 14.40 -15.39 3.88
N ASP A 54 13.16 -15.41 4.40
CA ASP A 54 12.43 -16.67 4.65
C ASP A 54 12.11 -17.42 3.35
N PHE A 55 11.80 -16.70 2.26
CA PHE A 55 11.59 -17.31 0.95
C PHE A 55 12.88 -17.84 0.34
N GLU A 56 13.99 -17.11 0.47
CA GLU A 56 15.30 -17.57 -0.03
C GLU A 56 15.81 -18.81 0.72
N MET A 57 15.58 -18.88 2.04
CA MET A 57 15.95 -20.04 2.83
C MET A 57 15.16 -21.29 2.43
N GLN A 58 13.84 -21.16 2.27
CA GLN A 58 13.00 -22.27 1.79
C GLN A 58 13.43 -22.74 0.40
N ARG A 59 13.74 -21.81 -0.51
CA ARG A 59 14.23 -22.16 -1.85
C ARG A 59 15.57 -22.90 -1.83
N ARG A 60 16.50 -22.51 -0.96
CA ARG A 60 17.78 -23.23 -0.79
C ARG A 60 17.57 -24.63 -0.23
N LEU A 61 16.69 -24.79 0.76
CA LEU A 61 16.32 -26.10 1.29
C LEU A 61 15.73 -26.97 0.17
N GLU A 62 14.79 -26.44 -0.62
CA GLU A 62 14.19 -27.15 -1.75
C GLU A 62 15.23 -27.57 -2.80
N GLU A 63 16.18 -26.70 -3.14
CA GLU A 63 17.28 -27.01 -4.06
C GLU A 63 18.21 -28.11 -3.52
N GLU A 64 18.47 -28.13 -2.21
CA GLU A 64 19.25 -29.18 -1.55
C GLU A 64 18.51 -30.52 -1.54
N TYR A 65 17.22 -30.53 -1.21
CA TYR A 65 16.40 -31.75 -1.25
C TYR A 65 16.21 -32.28 -2.68
N ARG A 66 16.10 -31.39 -3.68
CA ARG A 66 15.95 -31.75 -5.11
C ARG A 66 17.22 -32.35 -5.71
N LYS A 67 18.41 -32.01 -5.21
CA LYS A 67 19.69 -32.64 -5.63
C LYS A 67 19.79 -34.10 -5.20
N ILE A 68 19.16 -34.45 -4.08
CA ILE A 68 19.17 -35.81 -3.54
C ILE A 68 18.05 -36.66 -4.20
N GLN A 69 17.00 -36.01 -4.71
CA GLN A 69 15.86 -36.68 -5.35
C GLN A 69 15.68 -36.20 -6.81
N THR A 70 16.41 -36.81 -7.75
CA THR A 70 15.99 -36.82 -9.16
C THR A 70 14.73 -37.66 -9.27
N VAL A 71 13.56 -37.06 -9.00
CA VAL A 71 12.27 -37.71 -9.27
C VAL A 71 12.15 -37.82 -10.79
N SER A 72 12.27 -39.04 -11.32
CA SER A 72 11.76 -39.35 -12.65
C SER A 72 10.30 -38.96 -12.70
N ASP A 73 9.92 -38.20 -13.73
CA ASP A 73 8.54 -37.86 -14.08
C ASP A 73 7.74 -39.17 -14.19
N GLY A 74 7.11 -39.56 -13.08
CA GLY A 74 6.37 -40.79 -12.96
C GLY A 74 5.09 -40.64 -13.75
N SER A 75 5.05 -41.26 -14.92
CA SER A 75 3.87 -41.46 -15.75
C SER A 75 2.66 -41.86 -14.91
N ILE A 76 1.74 -40.92 -14.68
CA ILE A 76 0.38 -41.26 -14.27
C ILE A 76 -0.48 -41.28 -15.55
N PRO A 77 -0.93 -42.46 -16.00
CA PRO A 77 -1.88 -42.55 -17.10
C PRO A 77 -3.22 -41.96 -16.67
N ALA A 78 -3.80 -41.15 -17.54
CA ALA A 78 -5.19 -40.71 -17.60
C ALA A 78 -6.09 -41.18 -16.44
N ALA A 79 -6.15 -40.40 -15.36
CA ALA A 79 -7.19 -40.53 -14.36
C ALA A 79 -8.49 -39.94 -14.94
N SER A 80 -9.29 -40.83 -15.52
CA SER A 80 -10.72 -40.69 -15.70
C SER A 80 -11.36 -40.09 -14.44
N GLY A 81 -11.98 -38.92 -14.56
CA GLY A 81 -12.76 -38.36 -13.46
C GLY A 81 -13.22 -36.92 -13.67
N SER A 82 -14.35 -36.73 -14.35
CA SER A 82 -15.19 -35.55 -14.09
C SER A 82 -16.67 -35.82 -14.42
N THR A 83 -17.40 -36.20 -13.36
CA THR A 83 -18.64 -35.56 -12.89
C THR A 83 -19.63 -35.01 -13.93
N GLY A 84 -20.82 -35.62 -13.98
CA GLY A 84 -22.03 -35.08 -14.59
C GLY A 84 -23.28 -35.50 -13.82
N VAL A 85 -23.44 -35.01 -12.59
CA VAL A 85 -24.69 -35.16 -11.82
C VAL A 85 -25.59 -33.98 -12.13
N SER A 86 -26.67 -34.22 -12.87
CA SER A 86 -28.05 -33.74 -12.63
C SER A 86 -28.94 -33.97 -13.87
N PRO A 87 -30.06 -34.69 -13.73
CA PRO A 87 -31.26 -34.37 -14.48
C PRO A 87 -32.35 -33.93 -13.49
N GLY A 88 -32.86 -32.72 -13.70
CA GLY A 88 -33.99 -32.19 -12.94
C GLY A 88 -35.28 -32.91 -13.27
N THR A 89 -36.12 -33.05 -12.24
CA THR A 89 -37.59 -33.05 -12.27
C THR A 89 -38.06 -32.55 -10.93
#